data_AF-A0A9X1KRL3-F1
#
_entry.id   AF-A0A9X1KRL3-F1
#
_cell.length_a   1.000
_cell.length_b   1.000
_cell.length_c   1.000
_cell.angle_alpha   90.00
_cell.angle_beta   90.00
_cell.angle_gamma   90.00
#
_symmetry.space_group_name_H-M   'P 1'
#
loop_
_entity.id
_entity.type
_entity.pdbx_description
1 polymer ?
#
loop_
_entity_poly.entity_id
_entity_poly.type
_entity_poly.pdbx_seq_one_letter_code
_entity_poly.pdbx_strand_id
1 'polypeptide(L)' 'MYFGPKAPAGKEKNWLQTIKGKHWFTYMRFYGTTEAYFNKSWKMDDIKEMK' A
#
# COMPACT_ATOMS: atom_id res chain seq x y z
N MET A 1 -1.43 -5.00 2.52
CA MET A 1 -2.18 -3.83 3.03
C MET A 1 -3.37 -3.60 2.13
N TYR A 2 -4.51 -3.24 2.71
CA TYR A 2 -5.76 -3.04 1.99
C TYR A 2 -6.15 -1.56 2.01
N PHE A 3 -6.86 -1.12 0.97
CA PHE A 3 -7.32 0.25 0.83
C PHE A 3 -8.79 0.21 0.41
N GLY A 4 -9.64 1.02 1.04
CA GLY A 4 -11.06 1.07 0.68
C GLY A 4 -11.89 1.84 1.70
N PRO A 5 -13.14 2.19 1.40
CA PRO A 5 -14.00 2.96 2.31
C PRO A 5 -14.42 2.17 3.56
N LYS A 6 -14.34 0.83 3.51
CA LYS A 6 -14.61 -0.08 4.61
C LYS A 6 -13.52 -1.16 4.66
N ALA A 7 -13.22 -1.65 5.87
CA ALA A 7 -12.26 -2.74 6.05
C ALA A 7 -12.81 -4.05 5.46
N PRO A 8 -11.99 -4.82 4.72
CA PRO A 8 -12.34 -6.20 4.38
C PRO A 8 -12.38 -7.07 5.64
N ALA A 9 -13.28 -8.05 5.68
CA ALA A 9 -13.45 -8.93 6.84
C ALA A 9 -12.15 -9.66 7.21
N GLY A 10 -11.76 -9.59 8.48
CA GLY A 10 -10.55 -10.23 9.01
C GLY A 10 -9.24 -9.52 8.64
N LYS A 11 -9.31 -8.35 7.98
CA LYS A 11 -8.14 -7.54 7.55
C LYS A 11 -8.11 -6.16 8.20
N GLU A 12 -8.90 -5.95 9.25
CA GLU A 12 -9.11 -4.67 9.94
C GLU A 12 -7.79 -4.06 10.42
N LYS A 13 -6.82 -4.89 10.82
CA LYS A 13 -5.50 -4.46 11.31
C LYS A 13 -4.54 -4.01 10.20
N ASN A 14 -4.79 -4.33 8.93
CA ASN A 14 -3.90 -4.04 7.81
C ASN A 14 -4.66 -3.36 6.66
N TRP A 15 -5.51 -2.39 7.02
CA TRP A 15 -6.36 -1.63 6.11
C TRP A 15 -6.22 -0.13 6.37
N LEU A 16 -6.30 0.66 5.31
CA LEU A 16 -6.39 2.11 5.35
C LEU A 16 -7.68 2.59 4.69
N GLN A 17 -8.42 3.44 5.40
CA GLN A 17 -9.67 3.99 4.91
C GLN A 17 -9.43 4.98 3.77
N THR A 18 -10.18 4.82 2.67
CA THR A 18 -10.27 5.79 1.57
C THR A 18 -11.64 6.47 1.54
N ILE A 19 -11.76 7.59 0.83
CA ILE A 19 -13.04 8.32 0.69
C ILE A 19 -13.66 7.98 -0.67
N LYS A 20 -14.89 7.46 -0.66
CA LYS A 20 -15.63 7.12 -1.89
C LYS A 20 -15.76 8.36 -2.80
N GLY A 21 -15.44 8.21 -4.08
CA GLY A 21 -15.52 9.28 -5.08
C GLY A 21 -14.37 10.29 -5.03
N LYS A 22 -13.35 10.09 -4.18
CA LYS A 22 -12.15 10.93 -4.16
C LYS A 22 -10.92 10.12 -4.57
N HIS A 23 -10.06 10.76 -5.36
CA HIS A 23 -8.75 10.20 -5.70
C HIS A 23 -7.81 10.21 -4.49
N TRP A 24 -6.87 9.28 -4.50
CA TRP A 24 -5.82 9.13 -3.50
C TRP A 24 -4.57 8.54 -4.15
N PHE A 25 -3.44 8.65 -3.45
CA PHE A 25 -2.16 8.05 -3.81
C PHE A 25 -1.43 7.64 -2.53
N THR A 26 -0.34 6.88 -2.64
CA THR A 26 0.48 6.47 -1.50
C THR A 26 1.92 6.93 -1.67
N TYR A 27 2.58 7.18 -0.54
CA TYR A 27 4.03 7.27 -0.48
C TYR A 27 4.56 6.22 0.49
N MET A 28 5.41 5.34 -0.02
CA MET A 28 6.14 4.39 0.80
C MET A 28 7.42 5.04 1.30
N ARG A 29 7.68 4.91 2.61
CA ARG A 29 8.89 5.42 3.25
C ARG A 29 9.70 4.25 3.78
N PHE A 30 10.99 4.26 3.50
CA PHE A 30 11.94 3.30 4.04
C PHE A 30 12.92 4.04 4.96
N TYR A 31 13.21 3.44 6.11
CA TYR A 31 14.16 3.96 7.09
C TYR A 31 15.24 2.89 7.28
N GLY A 32 16.52 3.25 7.03
CA GLY A 32 17.63 2.28 7.07
C GLY A 32 17.61 1.28 5.91
N THR A 33 17.50 1.76 4.68
CA THR A 33 17.42 0.92 3.47
C THR A 33 18.70 0.11 3.21
N THR A 34 18.54 -1.06 2.61
CA THR A 34 19.64 -1.90 2.12
C THR A 34 20.07 -1.51 0.70
N GLU A 35 21.17 -2.09 0.22
CA GLU A 35 21.67 -1.88 -1.15
C GLU A 35 20.63 -2.22 -2.23
N ALA A 36 19.78 -3.22 -1.98
CA ALA A 36 18.75 -3.67 -2.91
C ALA A 36 17.75 -2.56 -3.30
N TYR A 37 17.52 -1.60 -2.40
CA TYR A 37 16.71 -0.42 -2.69
C TYR A 37 17.42 0.53 -3.66
N PHE A 38 18.71 0.81 -3.42
CA PHE A 38 19.48 1.76 -4.22
C PHE A 38 19.81 1.24 -5.62
N ASN A 39 20.18 -0.04 -5.73
CA ASN A 39 20.50 -0.68 -7.00
C ASN A 39 19.24 -1.16 -7.78
N LYS A 40 18.04 -0.95 -7.21
CA LYS A 40 16.74 -1.27 -7.79
C LYS A 40 16.53 -2.76 -8.12
N SER A 41 17.31 -3.65 -7.52
CA SER A 41 17.11 -5.11 -7.64
C SER A 41 15.82 -5.57 -6.95
N TRP A 42 15.38 -4.83 -5.93
CA TRP A 42 14.06 -4.95 -5.35
C TRP A 42 13.18 -3.77 -5.74
N LYS A 43 11.90 -4.04 -6.01
CA LYS A 43 10.87 -3.04 -6.26
C LYS A 43 9.59 -3.42 -5.51
N MET A 44 8.83 -2.40 -5.16
CA MET A 44 7.50 -2.58 -4.57
C MET A 44 6.52 -3.13 -5.62
N ASP A 45 5.61 -4.00 -5.19
CA ASP A 45 4.50 -4.44 -6.01
C ASP A 45 3.50 -3.31 -6.28
N ASP A 46 2.90 -3.33 -7.46
CA ASP A 46 1.80 -2.43 -7.79
C ASP A 46 0.59 -2.66 -6.87
N ILE A 47 -0.12 -1.58 -6.55
CA ILE A 47 -1.43 -1.68 -5.92
C ILE A 47 -2.40 -2.26 -6.95
N LYS A 48 -3.06 -3.36 -6.58
CA LYS A 48 -4.02 -4.06 -7.43
C LYS A 48 -5.43 -3.90 -6.90
N GLU A 49 -6.37 -3.81 -7.82
CA GLU A 49 -7.79 -3.92 -7.48
C GLU A 49 -8.08 -5.29 -6.88
N MET A 50 -8.84 -5.30 -5.79
CA MET A 50 -9.34 -6.54 -5.24
C MET A 50 -10.51 -7.02 -6.10
N LYS A 51 -10.41 -8.28 -6.55
CA LYS A 51 -11.52 -8.98 -7.23
C LYS A 51 -12.66 -9.27 -6.25
#